data_AF-A0A498L2T0-F1
#
_entry.id   AF-A0A498L2T0-F1
#
_cell.length_a   1.000
_cell.length_b   1.000
_cell.length_c   1.000
_cell.angle_alpha   90.00
_cell.angle_beta   90.00
_cell.angle_gamma   90.00
#
_symmetry.space_group_name_H-M   'P 1'
#
loop_
_entity.id
_entity.type
_entity.pdbx_description
1 polymer ?
#
loop_
_entity_poly.entity_id
_entity_poly.type
_entity_poly.pdbx_seq_one_letter_code
_entity_poly.pdbx_strand_id
1 'polypeptide(L)'
;MEQQITREDALTRKGYKHACHIMLYGDSSAKLFGKIPIKHIVLITVIQMQMRFDGLLGFPGGLVNPSNETLEAGLSRELHEEVGVAVPVGVDNHVSTCLSSSCPGLITHFYIKKMAESELKELETAAVAKATDHGLEVLGMVRVPLYFLRNGGGLPYFLSHSFISNSRAQLLSALQRCRLLSQGEIEKAETVPENSLLTEIPLLREVRGQLSEQLKILDAQLEVKTQQLQDLSEYLRRRGEIEAEYARSLEKLSERFTVKTKRKEQLDLSVAQCWSVLLTQTRQESRDHSSLSELCCNTLTQRLSHCIEDTHRLAKRSKEVGLQMQDELLKVTTELQTTLEFQCILVHPVAQKAHVPPCIPELISSCARVRAARSSPLTPADSSCVLCIPSSRQTACLPQVSWLKAQ
;
A
#
# COMPACT_ATOMS: atom_id res chain seq x y z
N MET A 1 -30.98 13.72 -5.31
CA MET A 1 -31.09 15.06 -4.69
C MET A 1 -31.55 14.85 -3.26
N GLU A 2 -30.78 15.35 -2.29
CA GLU A 2 -31.23 15.39 -0.89
C GLU A 2 -32.41 16.36 -0.76
N GLN A 3 -33.38 16.01 0.08
CA GLN A 3 -34.54 16.85 0.31
C GLN A 3 -34.17 17.93 1.32
N GLN A 4 -34.06 19.18 0.86
CA GLN A 4 -33.84 20.33 1.73
C GLN A 4 -35.09 20.58 2.58
N ILE A 5 -34.89 20.78 3.88
CA ILE A 5 -35.95 21.07 4.85
C ILE A 5 -35.58 22.32 5.65
N THR A 6 -36.57 22.95 6.27
CA THR A 6 -36.31 24.09 7.17
C THR A 6 -35.65 23.60 8.46
N ARG A 7 -34.93 24.50 9.15
CA ARG A 7 -34.25 24.18 10.41
C ARG A 7 -35.27 23.88 11.50
N GLU A 8 -36.39 24.59 11.50
CA GLU A 8 -37.51 24.40 12.42
C GLU A 8 -38.16 23.04 12.20
N ASP A 9 -38.46 22.68 10.94
CA ASP A 9 -39.02 21.37 10.61
C ASP A 9 -38.07 20.22 10.99
N ALA A 10 -36.76 20.43 10.84
CA ALA A 10 -35.77 19.43 11.25
C ALA A 10 -35.82 19.17 12.76
N LEU A 11 -35.87 20.22 13.58
CA LEU A 11 -35.87 20.11 15.04
C LEU A 11 -37.16 19.54 15.62
N THR A 12 -38.27 19.61 14.88
CA THR A 12 -39.56 19.02 15.32
C THR A 12 -39.65 17.51 15.07
N ARG A 13 -38.78 16.94 14.22
CA ARG A 13 -38.81 15.52 13.86
C ARG A 13 -38.18 14.66 14.94
N LYS A 14 -38.96 13.73 15.49
CA LYS A 14 -38.49 12.75 16.48
C LYS A 14 -37.90 11.51 15.80
N GLY A 15 -36.86 10.93 16.40
CA GLY A 15 -36.23 9.69 15.93
C GLY A 15 -35.16 9.87 14.84
N TYR A 16 -34.82 11.10 14.49
CA TYR A 16 -33.72 11.42 13.57
C TYR A 16 -32.44 11.75 14.34
N LYS A 17 -31.30 11.32 13.81
CA LYS A 17 -29.98 11.78 14.25
C LYS A 17 -29.66 13.08 13.53
N HIS A 18 -28.96 13.99 14.20
CA HIS A 18 -28.53 15.26 13.63
C HIS A 18 -27.02 15.27 13.50
N ALA A 19 -26.49 15.68 12.35
CA ALA A 19 -25.07 15.92 12.14
C ALA A 19 -24.86 17.37 11.72
N CYS A 20 -23.88 18.05 12.30
CA CYS A 20 -23.54 19.43 11.95
C CYS A 20 -22.14 19.48 11.35
N HIS A 21 -22.00 20.11 10.20
CA HIS A 21 -20.69 20.31 9.55
C HIS A 21 -20.51 21.77 9.16
N ILE A 22 -19.26 22.22 9.11
CA ILE A 22 -18.93 23.61 8.79
C ILE A 22 -17.87 23.73 7.69
N MET A 23 -18.08 24.69 6.78
CA MET A 23 -17.05 25.17 5.87
C MET A 23 -16.39 26.43 6.43
N LEU A 24 -15.09 26.34 6.68
CA LEU A 24 -14.25 27.48 7.06
C LEU A 24 -13.49 27.98 5.83
N TYR A 25 -13.59 29.27 5.53
CA TYR A 25 -12.93 29.84 4.36
C TYR A 25 -12.40 31.26 4.62
N GLY A 26 -11.46 31.70 3.80
CA GLY A 26 -10.86 33.04 3.90
C GLY A 26 -10.23 33.47 2.58
N ASP A 27 -9.95 34.76 2.47
CA ASP A 27 -9.27 35.31 1.29
C ASP A 27 -7.76 35.12 1.44
N SER A 28 -7.07 34.84 0.33
CA SER A 28 -5.61 34.75 0.34
C SER A 28 -4.98 35.46 -0.84
N SER A 29 -3.92 36.21 -0.54
CA SER A 29 -3.06 36.87 -1.54
C SER A 29 -1.97 35.95 -2.10
N ALA A 30 -1.89 34.71 -1.61
CA ALA A 30 -0.85 33.75 -1.99
C ALA A 30 -0.94 33.35 -3.47
N LYS A 31 0.24 33.10 -4.07
CA LYS A 31 0.38 32.64 -5.45
C LYS A 31 1.11 31.30 -5.49
N LEU A 32 0.49 30.29 -6.07
CA LEU A 32 1.12 29.01 -6.37
C LEU A 32 2.20 29.21 -7.45
N PHE A 33 3.40 28.68 -7.20
CA PHE A 33 4.61 28.88 -8.02
C PHE A 33 4.94 30.36 -8.30
N GLY A 34 4.51 31.28 -7.43
CA GLY A 34 4.65 32.72 -7.61
C GLY A 34 3.84 33.32 -8.77
N LYS A 35 3.08 32.50 -9.52
CA LYS A 35 2.41 32.89 -10.77
C LYS A 35 0.90 32.75 -10.74
N ILE A 36 0.37 31.72 -10.07
CA ILE A 36 -1.04 31.36 -10.13
C ILE A 36 -1.71 31.83 -8.83
N PRO A 37 -2.60 32.84 -8.85
CA PRO A 37 -3.24 33.32 -7.63
C PRO A 37 -4.19 32.24 -7.08
N ILE A 38 -4.05 31.95 -5.78
CA ILE A 38 -4.92 31.00 -5.07
C ILE A 38 -6.30 31.64 -4.82
N LYS A 39 -6.32 32.96 -4.62
CA LYS A 39 -7.49 33.85 -4.38
C LYS A 39 -8.24 33.57 -3.07
N HIS A 40 -8.63 32.34 -2.80
CA HIS A 40 -9.39 31.95 -1.62
C HIS A 40 -8.87 30.63 -1.04
N ILE A 41 -8.87 30.54 0.29
CA ILE A 41 -8.59 29.32 1.04
C ILE A 41 -9.92 28.78 1.52
N VAL A 42 -10.20 27.51 1.23
CA VAL A 42 -11.30 26.75 1.83
C VAL A 42 -10.68 25.58 2.55
N LEU A 43 -11.01 25.41 3.83
CA LEU A 43 -10.54 24.29 4.64
C LEU A 43 -11.57 23.16 4.62
N ILE A 44 -11.08 21.96 4.35
CA ILE A 44 -11.81 20.70 4.42
C ILE A 44 -10.96 19.73 5.25
N THR A 45 -11.59 18.88 6.05
CA THR A 45 -10.90 17.84 6.83
C THR A 45 -10.77 16.55 6.02
N VAL A 46 -9.70 15.81 6.27
CA VAL A 46 -9.63 14.38 5.95
C VAL A 46 -10.15 13.65 7.17
N ILE A 47 -11.36 13.12 7.05
CA ILE A 47 -12.04 12.40 8.12
C ILE A 47 -11.74 10.92 7.95
N GLN A 48 -11.18 10.28 8.99
CA GLN A 48 -11.12 8.83 9.09
C GLN A 48 -11.98 8.39 10.27
N MET A 49 -13.14 7.79 10.00
CA MET A 49 -13.60 6.76 10.94
C MET A 49 -12.74 5.53 10.71
N GLN A 50 -11.80 5.28 11.63
CA GLN A 50 -10.99 4.06 11.81
C GLN A 50 -10.56 3.34 10.53
N MET A 51 -9.27 3.39 10.18
CA MET A 51 -8.52 2.42 9.37
C MET A 51 -9.38 1.30 8.72
N ARG A 52 -10.21 1.70 7.75
CA ARG A 52 -11.04 0.87 6.87
C ARG A 52 -11.11 1.62 5.52
N PHE A 53 -11.51 0.84 4.52
CA PHE A 53 -11.31 0.97 3.08
C PHE A 53 -11.81 2.25 2.35
N ASP A 54 -12.35 3.27 3.02
CA ASP A 54 -13.15 4.32 2.34
C ASP A 54 -12.46 5.68 2.11
N GLY A 55 -11.48 6.10 2.93
CA GLY A 55 -10.56 7.22 2.58
C GLY A 55 -11.21 8.53 2.09
N LEU A 56 -12.34 8.93 2.69
CA LEU A 56 -13.22 9.98 2.18
C LEU A 56 -12.84 11.41 2.67
N LEU A 57 -13.14 12.43 1.86
CA LEU A 57 -13.04 13.84 2.23
C LEU A 57 -14.36 14.38 2.78
N GLY A 58 -14.30 15.20 3.85
CA GLY A 58 -15.49 15.74 4.50
C GLY A 58 -15.26 17.08 5.18
N PHE A 59 -16.35 17.71 5.63
CA PHE A 59 -16.26 18.95 6.41
C PHE A 59 -16.13 18.64 7.91
N PRO A 60 -15.36 19.45 8.66
CA PRO A 60 -15.26 19.28 10.10
C PRO A 60 -16.62 19.39 10.80
N GLY A 61 -16.78 18.60 11.85
CA GLY A 61 -17.99 18.45 12.65
C GLY A 61 -18.55 17.03 12.63
N GLY A 62 -19.55 16.78 13.47
CA GLY A 62 -20.04 15.43 13.72
C GLY A 62 -21.48 15.38 14.21
N LEU A 63 -21.80 14.32 14.94
CA LEU A 63 -23.16 14.05 15.42
C LEU A 63 -23.49 14.93 16.62
N VAL A 64 -24.64 15.59 16.55
CA VAL A 64 -25.16 16.45 17.62
C VAL A 64 -26.47 15.86 18.14
N ASN A 65 -26.70 15.96 19.46
CA ASN A 65 -27.95 15.56 20.07
C ASN A 65 -28.78 16.79 20.51
N PRO A 66 -29.80 17.21 19.73
CA PRO A 66 -30.63 18.37 20.04
C PRO A 66 -31.40 18.28 21.35
N SER A 67 -31.50 17.09 21.96
CA SER A 67 -32.16 16.91 23.26
C SER A 67 -31.28 17.37 24.43
N ASN A 68 -29.95 17.39 24.25
CA ASN A 68 -28.97 17.69 25.29
C ASN A 68 -28.30 19.05 25.09
N GLU A 69 -28.08 19.44 23.84
CA GLU A 69 -27.34 20.65 23.46
C GLU A 69 -27.95 21.33 22.23
N THR A 70 -27.63 22.61 22.01
CA THR A 70 -27.99 23.28 20.75
C THR A 70 -27.09 22.79 19.61
N LEU A 71 -27.56 22.94 18.37
CA LEU A 71 -26.77 22.55 17.18
C LEU A 71 -25.40 23.25 17.16
N GLU A 72 -25.36 24.52 17.49
CA GLU A 72 -24.14 25.33 17.52
C GLU A 72 -23.21 24.95 18.67
N ALA A 73 -23.77 24.57 19.83
CA ALA A 73 -22.97 24.08 20.96
C ALA A 73 -22.33 22.74 20.63
N GLY A 74 -23.10 21.81 20.05
CA GLY A 74 -22.58 20.52 19.59
C GLY A 74 -21.53 20.68 18.50
N LEU A 75 -21.79 21.50 17.48
CA LEU A 75 -20.80 21.79 16.44
C LEU A 75 -19.53 22.43 17.00
N SER A 76 -19.64 23.34 17.97
CA SER A 76 -18.47 23.96 18.61
C SER A 76 -17.66 22.96 19.43
N ARG A 77 -18.32 21.96 20.05
CA ARG A 77 -17.66 20.85 20.76
C ARG A 77 -16.89 19.95 19.79
N GLU A 78 -17.53 19.50 18.72
CA GLU A 78 -16.89 18.67 17.68
C GLU A 78 -15.69 19.40 17.07
N LEU A 79 -15.84 20.69 16.75
CA LEU A 79 -14.72 21.50 16.25
C LEU A 79 -13.58 21.61 17.26
N HIS A 80 -13.88 21.70 18.55
CA HIS A 80 -12.83 21.75 19.57
C HIS A 80 -12.02 20.45 19.62
N GLU A 81 -12.68 19.31 19.48
CA GLU A 81 -12.09 17.97 19.47
C GLU A 81 -11.24 17.72 18.20
N GLU A 82 -11.76 18.12 17.03
CA GLU A 82 -11.12 17.93 15.73
C GLU A 82 -10.01 18.94 15.39
N VAL A 83 -10.14 20.17 15.89
CA VAL A 83 -9.30 21.31 15.47
C VAL A 83 -8.42 21.85 16.61
N GLY A 84 -8.79 21.59 17.87
CA GLY A 84 -8.02 22.01 19.04
C GLY A 84 -8.09 23.50 19.37
N VAL A 85 -8.90 24.29 18.66
CA VAL A 85 -9.16 25.72 18.92
C VAL A 85 -10.66 25.98 18.88
N ALA A 86 -11.15 26.79 19.80
CA ALA A 86 -12.54 27.21 19.82
C ALA A 86 -12.84 28.11 18.61
N VAL A 87 -13.67 27.62 17.69
CA VAL A 87 -14.19 28.42 16.57
C VAL A 87 -15.58 28.91 16.94
N PRO A 88 -15.83 30.22 17.06
CA PRO A 88 -17.15 30.69 17.47
C PRO A 88 -18.17 30.49 16.34
N VAL A 89 -19.13 29.59 16.50
CA VAL A 89 -20.18 29.35 15.50
C VAL A 89 -21.52 29.88 16.00
N GLY A 90 -22.13 30.78 15.22
CA GLY A 90 -23.45 31.36 15.47
C GLY A 90 -24.54 30.72 14.61
N VAL A 91 -25.80 31.00 14.96
CA VAL A 91 -26.97 30.58 14.18
C VAL A 91 -26.96 31.24 12.79
N ASP A 92 -26.43 32.45 12.71
CA ASP A 92 -26.16 33.26 11.53
C ASP A 92 -25.16 32.62 10.57
N ASN A 93 -24.39 31.61 11.00
CA ASN A 93 -23.55 30.80 10.13
C ASN A 93 -24.31 29.64 9.46
N HIS A 94 -25.55 29.35 9.85
CA HIS A 94 -26.34 28.25 9.26
C HIS A 94 -26.74 28.56 7.82
N VAL A 95 -26.62 27.55 6.93
CA VAL A 95 -26.86 27.71 5.49
C VAL A 95 -27.93 26.78 4.98
N SER A 96 -27.88 25.50 5.35
CA SER A 96 -28.84 24.51 4.86
C SER A 96 -29.05 23.37 5.84
N THR A 97 -30.21 22.75 5.71
CA THR A 97 -30.55 21.51 6.40
C THR A 97 -31.16 20.54 5.41
N CYS A 98 -30.62 19.31 5.38
CA CYS A 98 -30.97 18.30 4.40
C CYS A 98 -31.28 16.97 5.06
N LEU A 99 -32.24 16.24 4.48
CA LEU A 99 -32.44 14.83 4.80
C LEU A 99 -31.45 14.00 3.99
N SER A 100 -30.65 13.20 4.68
CA SER A 100 -29.71 12.30 4.02
C SER A 100 -30.47 11.25 3.22
N SER A 101 -30.28 11.25 1.89
CA SER A 101 -30.85 10.21 1.03
C SER A 101 -30.13 8.87 1.17
N SER A 102 -28.86 8.91 1.60
CA SER A 102 -27.98 7.74 1.77
C SER A 102 -28.15 7.05 3.12
N CYS A 103 -28.61 7.76 4.16
CA CYS A 103 -28.85 7.21 5.49
C CYS A 103 -30.24 7.61 6.00
N PRO A 104 -31.26 6.74 5.85
CA PRO A 104 -32.60 6.99 6.38
C PRO A 104 -32.53 7.23 7.90
N GLY A 105 -33.03 8.38 8.35
CA GLY A 105 -32.98 8.77 9.77
C GLY A 105 -31.86 9.73 10.15
N LEU A 106 -31.08 10.25 9.19
CA LEU A 106 -30.06 11.27 9.42
C LEU A 106 -30.47 12.63 8.80
N ILE A 107 -30.36 13.69 9.60
CA ILE A 107 -30.49 15.09 9.17
C ILE A 107 -29.11 15.75 9.25
N THR A 108 -28.69 16.39 8.16
CA THR A 108 -27.43 17.13 8.11
C THR A 108 -27.69 18.62 8.12
N HIS A 109 -26.94 19.34 8.97
CA HIS A 109 -26.94 20.80 9.07
C HIS A 109 -25.59 21.31 8.59
N PHE A 110 -25.61 22.32 7.72
CA PHE A 110 -24.40 22.86 7.13
C PHE A 110 -24.24 24.34 7.47
N TYR A 111 -23.03 24.68 7.91
CA TYR A 111 -22.66 26.01 8.34
C TYR A 111 -21.52 26.54 7.46
N ILE A 112 -21.46 27.86 7.28
CA ILE A 112 -20.36 28.52 6.58
C ILE A 112 -19.85 29.68 7.44
N LYS A 113 -18.53 29.75 7.62
CA LYS A 113 -17.89 30.86 8.32
C LYS A 113 -16.66 31.36 7.57
N LYS A 114 -16.63 32.68 7.36
CA LYS A 114 -15.46 33.40 6.83
C LYS A 114 -14.50 33.76 7.97
N MET A 115 -13.21 33.57 7.77
CA MET A 115 -12.14 33.85 8.73
C MET A 115 -10.95 34.54 8.03
N ALA A 116 -10.08 35.19 8.80
CA ALA A 116 -8.84 35.76 8.28
C ALA A 116 -7.81 34.68 7.96
N GLU A 117 -6.91 34.94 7.01
CA GLU A 117 -5.86 33.98 6.61
C GLU A 117 -4.96 33.57 7.81
N SER A 118 -4.67 34.49 8.73
CA SER A 118 -3.89 34.21 9.94
C SER A 118 -4.60 33.24 10.87
N GLU A 119 -5.91 33.41 11.06
CA GLU A 119 -6.71 32.54 11.92
C GLU A 119 -6.80 31.13 11.32
N LEU A 120 -6.95 31.01 9.99
CA LEU A 120 -6.96 29.72 9.31
C LEU A 120 -5.62 28.97 9.43
N LYS A 121 -4.48 29.69 9.39
CA LYS A 121 -3.15 29.11 9.59
C LYS A 121 -2.92 28.65 11.04
N GLU A 122 -3.39 29.44 11.99
CA GLU A 122 -3.36 29.05 13.41
C GLU A 122 -4.19 27.79 13.63
N LEU A 123 -5.36 27.72 13.00
CA LEU A 123 -6.26 26.59 13.04
C LEU A 123 -5.61 25.31 12.51
N GLU A 124 -4.94 25.36 11.35
CA GLU A 124 -4.17 24.23 10.81
C GLU A 124 -3.03 23.80 11.73
N THR A 125 -2.36 24.76 12.37
CA THR A 125 -1.27 24.49 13.30
C THR A 125 -1.79 23.79 14.57
N ALA A 126 -2.91 24.26 15.10
CA ALA A 126 -3.52 23.70 16.29
C ALA A 126 -4.16 22.33 16.04
N ALA A 127 -4.72 22.10 14.85
CA ALA A 127 -5.29 20.81 14.47
C ALA A 127 -4.25 19.67 14.54
N VAL A 128 -2.97 19.96 14.33
CA VAL A 128 -1.89 18.98 14.46
C VAL A 128 -1.31 18.97 15.88
N ALA A 129 -1.17 20.13 16.51
CA ALA A 129 -0.45 20.27 17.77
C ALA A 129 -1.30 20.03 19.04
N LYS A 130 -2.62 20.21 18.96
CA LYS A 130 -3.52 20.31 20.13
C LYS A 130 -4.82 19.52 20.02
N ALA A 131 -5.30 19.21 18.81
CA ALA A 131 -6.56 18.49 18.63
C ALA A 131 -6.49 17.08 19.24
N THR A 132 -7.56 16.67 19.91
CA THR A 132 -7.63 15.35 20.54
C THR A 132 -7.81 14.25 19.52
N ASP A 133 -8.46 14.57 18.40
CA ASP A 133 -8.84 13.58 17.39
C ASP A 133 -7.80 13.48 16.26
N HIS A 134 -6.71 14.25 16.37
CA HIS A 134 -5.61 14.17 15.42
C HIS A 134 -4.96 12.78 15.44
N GLY A 135 -4.97 12.11 14.29
CA GLY A 135 -4.46 10.73 14.15
C GLY A 135 -5.41 9.65 14.67
N LEU A 136 -6.61 10.04 15.14
CA LEU A 136 -7.73 9.16 15.47
C LEU A 136 -8.83 9.34 14.43
N GLU A 137 -9.77 10.26 14.66
CA GLU A 137 -10.90 10.51 13.76
C GLU A 137 -10.55 11.48 12.61
N VAL A 138 -9.55 12.33 12.80
CA VAL A 138 -9.10 13.32 11.82
C VAL A 138 -7.63 13.09 11.49
N LEU A 139 -7.33 12.73 10.23
CA LEU A 139 -5.95 12.46 9.79
C LEU A 139 -5.19 13.71 9.35
N GLY A 140 -5.92 14.78 9.04
CA GLY A 140 -5.30 16.05 8.67
C GLY A 140 -6.26 17.01 7.99
N MET A 141 -5.87 18.28 7.98
CA MET A 141 -6.58 19.36 7.27
C MET A 141 -6.03 19.49 5.85
N VAL A 142 -6.93 19.69 4.88
CA VAL A 142 -6.57 19.92 3.47
C VAL A 142 -7.21 21.22 2.99
N ARG A 143 -6.41 22.05 2.31
CA ARG A 143 -6.92 23.23 1.61
C ARG A 143 -7.46 22.83 0.25
N VAL A 144 -8.68 23.27 -0.08
CA VAL A 144 -9.27 23.05 -1.41
C VAL A 144 -8.54 23.93 -2.44
N PRO A 145 -7.96 23.34 -3.50
CA PRO A 145 -7.29 24.11 -4.54
C PRO A 145 -8.32 24.72 -5.50
N LEU A 146 -8.76 25.95 -5.27
CA LEU A 146 -9.76 26.62 -6.11
C LEU A 146 -9.24 27.14 -7.47
N TYR A 147 -7.98 26.86 -7.81
CA TYR A 147 -7.36 27.23 -9.07
C TYR A 147 -7.53 26.15 -10.15
N PHE A 148 -7.34 26.55 -11.41
CA PHE A 148 -7.39 25.66 -12.58
C PHE A 148 -6.05 25.66 -13.31
N LEU A 149 -5.46 24.47 -13.53
CA LEU A 149 -4.25 24.29 -14.32
C LEU A 149 -4.58 23.91 -15.76
N ARG A 150 -3.65 24.18 -16.69
CA ARG A 150 -3.81 23.91 -18.13
C ARG A 150 -4.03 22.42 -18.45
N ASN A 151 -3.56 21.51 -17.60
CA ASN A 151 -3.63 20.05 -17.79
C ASN A 151 -4.71 19.40 -16.89
N GLY A 152 -5.68 20.17 -16.40
CA GLY A 152 -6.78 19.66 -15.56
C GLY A 152 -6.54 19.70 -14.05
N GLY A 153 -5.31 19.93 -13.56
CA GLY A 153 -5.03 19.98 -12.12
C GLY A 153 -5.68 21.15 -11.37
N GLY A 154 -5.76 21.03 -10.04
CA GLY A 154 -6.44 21.99 -9.16
C GLY A 154 -7.84 21.50 -8.76
N LEU A 155 -8.85 22.37 -8.81
CA LEU A 155 -10.21 22.06 -8.37
C LEU A 155 -10.83 20.82 -9.05
N PRO A 156 -10.69 20.62 -10.38
CA PRO A 156 -11.28 19.45 -11.04
C PRO A 156 -10.74 18.12 -10.49
N TYR A 157 -9.44 18.03 -10.22
CA TYR A 157 -8.83 16.84 -9.59
C TYR A 157 -9.24 16.71 -8.12
N PHE A 158 -9.37 17.82 -7.40
CA PHE A 158 -9.87 17.76 -6.03
C PHE A 158 -11.29 17.18 -5.99
N LEU A 159 -12.16 17.59 -6.92
CA LEU A 159 -13.53 17.08 -7.04
C LEU A 159 -13.65 15.64 -7.55
N SER A 160 -12.56 15.04 -8.07
CA SER A 160 -12.53 13.62 -8.43
C SER A 160 -12.23 12.69 -7.25
N HIS A 161 -11.86 13.24 -6.08
CA HIS A 161 -11.72 12.45 -4.87
C HIS A 161 -13.08 11.99 -4.35
N SER A 162 -13.07 10.96 -3.51
CA SER A 162 -14.28 10.46 -2.86
C SER A 162 -14.65 11.34 -1.68
N PHE A 163 -15.89 11.84 -1.65
CA PHE A 163 -16.41 12.67 -0.56
C PHE A 163 -17.40 11.90 0.30
N ILE A 164 -17.41 12.16 1.60
CA ILE A 164 -18.36 11.55 2.52
C ILE A 164 -19.74 12.20 2.36
N SER A 165 -20.77 11.35 2.24
CA SER A 165 -22.17 11.78 2.20
C SER A 165 -22.40 12.89 1.15
N ASN A 166 -23.03 14.00 1.54
CA ASN A 166 -23.32 15.14 0.67
C ASN A 166 -22.23 16.22 0.64
N SER A 167 -21.04 15.95 1.20
CA SER A 167 -19.99 16.97 1.35
C SER A 167 -19.56 17.57 0.01
N ARG A 168 -19.54 16.78 -1.08
CA ARG A 168 -19.25 17.29 -2.43
C ARG A 168 -20.27 18.34 -2.88
N ALA A 169 -21.57 18.05 -2.74
CA ALA A 169 -22.59 18.99 -3.19
C ALA A 169 -22.68 20.22 -2.27
N GLN A 170 -22.47 20.01 -0.96
CA GLN A 170 -22.36 21.11 0.01
C GLN A 170 -21.21 22.04 -0.34
N LEU A 171 -20.03 21.49 -0.70
CA LEU A 171 -18.89 22.28 -1.17
C LEU A 171 -19.24 23.11 -2.41
N LEU A 172 -19.79 22.49 -3.46
CA LEU A 172 -20.12 23.20 -4.70
C LEU A 172 -21.18 24.29 -4.47
N SER A 173 -22.22 23.97 -3.69
CA SER A 173 -23.26 24.94 -3.30
C SER A 173 -22.68 26.10 -2.49
N ALA A 174 -21.75 25.82 -1.57
CA ALA A 174 -21.08 26.82 -0.75
C ALA A 174 -20.18 27.74 -1.57
N LEU A 175 -19.39 27.18 -2.49
CA LEU A 175 -18.52 27.95 -3.39
C LEU A 175 -19.33 28.92 -4.26
N GLN A 176 -20.48 28.46 -4.77
CA GLN A 176 -21.40 29.29 -5.53
C GLN A 176 -22.04 30.38 -4.66
N ARG A 177 -22.57 30.01 -3.49
CA ARG A 177 -23.24 30.93 -2.56
C ARG A 177 -22.32 32.03 -2.06
N CYS A 178 -21.08 31.67 -1.75
CA CYS A 178 -20.05 32.61 -1.29
C CYS A 178 -19.43 33.42 -2.43
N ARG A 179 -19.87 33.21 -3.69
CA ARG A 179 -19.33 33.84 -4.90
C ARG A 179 -17.82 33.67 -5.04
N LEU A 180 -17.29 32.53 -4.58
CA LEU A 180 -15.88 32.18 -4.68
C LEU A 180 -15.55 31.68 -6.10
N LEU A 181 -16.53 31.08 -6.77
CA LEU A 181 -16.47 30.64 -8.16
C LEU A 181 -17.75 31.02 -8.90
N SER A 182 -17.63 31.28 -10.19
CA SER A 182 -18.77 31.47 -11.09
C SER A 182 -19.42 30.14 -11.49
N GLN A 183 -20.68 30.18 -11.93
CA GLN A 183 -21.41 29.01 -12.41
C GLN A 183 -20.65 28.26 -13.52
N GLY A 184 -20.04 29.00 -14.46
CA GLY A 184 -19.25 28.40 -15.54
C GLY A 184 -17.94 27.76 -15.07
N GLU A 185 -17.33 28.26 -13.98
CA GLU A 185 -16.15 27.62 -13.38
C GLU A 185 -16.51 26.34 -12.64
N ILE A 186 -17.68 26.30 -11.98
CA ILE A 186 -18.21 25.08 -11.34
C ILE A 186 -18.51 24.02 -12.40
N GLU A 187 -19.24 24.37 -13.45
CA GLU A 187 -19.55 23.44 -14.55
C GLU A 187 -18.27 22.90 -15.19
N LYS A 188 -17.27 23.76 -15.41
CA LYS A 188 -15.95 23.35 -15.93
C LYS A 188 -15.18 22.46 -14.95
N ALA A 189 -15.36 22.61 -13.64
CA ALA A 189 -14.75 21.75 -12.64
C ALA A 189 -15.47 20.39 -12.53
N GLU A 190 -16.78 20.37 -12.78
CA GLU A 190 -17.61 19.17 -12.80
C GLU A 190 -17.51 18.37 -14.10
N THR A 191 -17.12 18.99 -15.21
CA THR A 191 -16.68 18.25 -16.40
C THR A 191 -15.39 17.51 -16.05
N VAL A 192 -15.57 16.31 -15.50
CA VAL A 192 -14.50 15.35 -15.22
C VAL A 192 -13.69 15.21 -16.50
N PRO A 193 -12.35 15.36 -16.47
CA PRO A 193 -11.56 14.83 -17.56
C PRO A 193 -11.76 13.31 -17.49
N GLU A 194 -12.57 12.74 -18.38
CA GLU A 194 -12.89 11.30 -18.48
C GLU A 194 -11.63 10.41 -18.46
N ASN A 195 -10.44 11.00 -18.67
CA ASN A 195 -9.14 10.36 -18.56
C ASN A 195 -8.52 10.30 -17.15
N SER A 196 -9.15 10.82 -16.09
CA SER A 196 -8.48 10.96 -14.77
C SER A 196 -8.70 9.78 -13.82
N LEU A 197 -9.84 9.09 -13.83
CA LEU A 197 -9.98 7.80 -13.12
C LEU A 197 -9.10 6.70 -13.75
N LEU A 198 -8.67 6.91 -15.00
CA LEU A 198 -7.67 6.13 -15.69
C LEU A 198 -6.22 6.52 -15.34
N THR A 199 -5.94 7.47 -14.43
CA THR A 199 -4.55 7.83 -14.06
C THR A 199 -3.94 7.01 -12.93
N GLU A 200 -4.74 6.33 -12.10
CA GLU A 200 -4.22 5.35 -11.11
C GLU A 200 -3.87 4.00 -11.74
N ILE A 201 -4.53 3.62 -12.85
CA ILE A 201 -4.22 2.41 -13.62
C ILE A 201 -2.79 2.42 -14.21
N PRO A 202 -2.27 3.54 -14.76
CA PRO A 202 -0.88 3.71 -15.16
C PRO A 202 0.11 3.44 -14.04
N LEU A 203 -0.15 3.94 -12.83
CA LEU A 203 0.75 3.71 -11.68
C LEU A 203 0.78 2.22 -11.31
N LEU A 204 -0.38 1.56 -11.25
CA LEU A 204 -0.46 0.11 -11.04
C LEU A 204 0.21 -0.70 -12.16
N ARG A 205 0.07 -0.23 -13.41
CA ARG A 205 0.73 -0.83 -14.58
C ARG A 205 2.25 -0.65 -14.54
N GLU A 206 2.72 0.49 -14.03
CA GLU A 206 4.13 0.80 -13.82
C GLU A 206 4.73 -0.05 -12.70
N VAL A 207 4.05 -0.19 -11.57
CA VAL A 207 4.45 -1.11 -10.48
C VAL A 207 4.54 -2.55 -10.97
N ARG A 208 3.56 -3.03 -11.74
CA ARG A 208 3.60 -4.37 -12.35
C ARG A 208 4.76 -4.52 -13.35
N GLY A 209 5.06 -3.46 -14.10
CA GLY A 209 6.22 -3.39 -15.00
C GLY A 209 7.55 -3.49 -14.24
N GLN A 210 7.69 -2.73 -13.16
CA GLN A 210 8.87 -2.77 -12.29
C GLN A 210 9.07 -4.16 -11.66
N LEU A 211 8.00 -4.80 -11.17
CA LEU A 211 8.06 -6.16 -10.63
C LEU A 211 8.48 -7.19 -11.68
N SER A 212 8.00 -7.05 -12.92
CA SER A 212 8.40 -7.91 -14.02
C SER A 212 9.89 -7.76 -14.34
N GLU A 213 10.39 -6.52 -14.29
CA GLU A 213 11.81 -6.24 -14.50
C GLU A 213 12.68 -6.77 -13.35
N GLN A 214 12.21 -6.66 -12.09
CA GLN A 214 12.91 -7.26 -10.95
C GLN A 214 13.07 -8.78 -11.08
N LEU A 215 12.06 -9.49 -11.61
CA LEU A 215 12.17 -10.93 -11.86
C LEU A 215 13.21 -11.25 -12.94
N LYS A 216 13.32 -10.43 -14.00
CA LYS A 216 14.37 -10.61 -15.03
C LYS A 216 15.76 -10.36 -14.46
N ILE A 217 15.91 -9.32 -13.63
CA ILE A 217 17.18 -9.02 -12.95
C ILE A 217 17.58 -10.18 -12.03
N LEU A 218 16.62 -10.78 -11.31
CA LEU A 218 16.86 -11.96 -10.48
C LEU A 218 17.38 -13.14 -11.32
N ASP A 219 16.75 -13.43 -12.46
CA ASP A 219 17.20 -14.50 -13.36
C ASP A 219 18.62 -14.23 -13.90
N ALA A 220 18.92 -13.00 -14.31
CA ALA A 220 20.26 -12.60 -14.77
C ALA A 220 21.31 -12.68 -13.65
N GLN A 221 20.96 -12.26 -12.43
CA GLN A 221 21.85 -12.38 -11.27
C GLN A 221 22.12 -13.84 -10.90
N LEU A 222 21.11 -14.71 -10.99
CA LEU A 222 21.27 -16.14 -10.76
C LEU A 222 22.25 -16.76 -11.76
N GLU A 223 22.14 -16.41 -13.04
CA GLU A 223 23.06 -16.89 -14.09
C GLU A 223 24.51 -16.48 -13.80
N VAL A 224 24.76 -15.20 -13.52
CA VAL A 224 26.10 -14.69 -13.18
C VAL A 224 26.65 -15.37 -11.92
N LYS A 225 25.84 -15.51 -10.88
CA LYS A 225 26.28 -16.16 -9.63
C LYS A 225 26.59 -17.64 -9.81
N THR A 226 25.79 -18.33 -10.62
CA THR A 226 26.01 -19.75 -10.95
C THR A 226 27.31 -19.92 -11.71
N GLN A 227 27.58 -19.07 -12.71
CA GLN A 227 28.83 -19.09 -13.45
C GLN A 227 30.05 -18.84 -12.54
N GLN A 228 29.98 -17.84 -11.66
CA GLN A 228 31.07 -17.56 -10.70
C GLN A 228 31.38 -18.74 -9.78
N LEU A 229 30.35 -19.45 -9.30
CA LEU A 229 30.54 -20.63 -8.45
C LEU A 229 31.12 -21.81 -9.24
N GLN A 230 30.72 -21.99 -10.50
CA GLN A 230 31.28 -23.01 -11.39
C GLN A 230 32.76 -22.73 -11.70
N ASP A 231 33.10 -21.48 -12.03
CA ASP A 231 34.48 -21.07 -12.31
C ASP A 231 35.38 -21.29 -11.08
N LEU A 232 34.89 -20.93 -9.89
CA LEU A 232 35.61 -21.17 -8.64
C LEU A 232 35.80 -22.68 -8.36
N SER A 233 34.78 -23.49 -8.66
CA SER A 233 34.84 -24.94 -8.51
C SER A 233 35.89 -25.57 -9.44
N GLU A 234 35.92 -25.17 -10.71
CA GLU A 234 36.94 -25.63 -11.66
C GLU A 234 38.34 -25.13 -11.27
N TYR A 235 38.48 -23.88 -10.82
CA TYR A 235 39.75 -23.36 -10.33
C TYR A 235 40.28 -24.19 -9.14
N LEU A 236 39.44 -24.52 -8.17
CA LEU A 236 39.84 -25.34 -7.02
C LEU A 236 40.23 -26.75 -7.44
N ARG A 237 39.50 -27.35 -8.38
CA ARG A 237 39.83 -28.67 -8.93
C ARG A 237 41.20 -28.66 -9.62
N ARG A 238 41.45 -27.66 -10.48
CA ARG A 238 42.75 -27.46 -11.14
C ARG A 238 43.87 -27.18 -10.16
N ARG A 239 43.61 -26.35 -9.15
CA ARG A 239 44.59 -26.07 -8.10
C ARG A 239 44.93 -27.35 -7.34
N GLY A 240 43.93 -28.14 -6.94
CA GLY A 240 44.18 -29.40 -6.25
C GLY A 240 44.98 -30.40 -7.09
N GLU A 241 44.73 -30.51 -8.40
CA GLU A 241 45.56 -31.32 -9.32
C GLU A 241 47.05 -30.92 -9.29
N ILE A 242 47.33 -29.61 -9.30
CA ILE A 242 48.70 -29.07 -9.24
C ILE A 242 49.34 -29.37 -7.88
N GLU A 243 48.62 -29.14 -6.78
CA GLU A 243 49.10 -29.43 -5.42
C GLU A 243 49.41 -30.94 -5.26
N ALA A 244 48.58 -31.82 -5.83
CA ALA A 244 48.82 -33.28 -5.84
C ALA A 244 50.07 -33.66 -6.64
N GLU A 245 50.31 -33.02 -7.78
CA GLU A 245 51.52 -33.24 -8.58
C GLU A 245 52.78 -32.77 -7.85
N TYR A 246 52.71 -31.62 -7.18
CA TYR A 246 53.80 -31.10 -6.36
C TYR A 246 54.11 -32.03 -5.17
N ALA A 247 53.08 -32.46 -4.44
CA ALA A 247 53.20 -33.44 -3.36
C ALA A 247 53.90 -34.74 -3.82
N ARG A 248 53.47 -35.32 -4.96
CA ARG A 248 54.08 -36.53 -5.55
C ARG A 248 55.53 -36.31 -5.96
N SER A 249 55.88 -35.11 -6.43
CA SER A 249 57.23 -34.77 -6.83
C SER A 249 58.18 -34.65 -5.63
N LEU A 250 57.71 -34.03 -4.54
CA LEU A 250 58.44 -33.96 -3.27
C LEU A 250 58.62 -35.35 -2.64
N GLU A 251 57.61 -36.22 -2.68
CA GLU A 251 57.72 -37.58 -2.15
C GLU A 251 58.77 -38.38 -2.91
N LYS A 252 58.73 -38.37 -4.25
CA LYS A 252 59.74 -39.01 -5.11
C LYS A 252 61.15 -38.46 -4.88
N LEU A 253 61.30 -37.18 -4.53
CA LEU A 253 62.59 -36.60 -4.18
C LEU A 253 63.07 -37.16 -2.84
N SER A 254 62.20 -37.13 -1.82
CA SER A 254 62.52 -37.59 -0.47
C SER A 254 62.90 -39.09 -0.44
N GLU A 255 62.17 -39.94 -1.18
CA GLU A 255 62.42 -41.38 -1.28
C GLU A 255 63.79 -41.67 -1.91
N ARG A 256 64.08 -41.05 -3.06
CA ARG A 256 65.34 -41.24 -3.80
C ARG A 256 66.57 -40.96 -2.95
N PHE A 257 66.52 -39.91 -2.15
CA PHE A 257 67.63 -39.51 -1.30
C PHE A 257 67.66 -40.24 0.04
N THR A 258 66.51 -40.68 0.55
CA THR A 258 66.46 -41.57 1.74
C THR A 258 67.15 -42.91 1.46
N VAL A 259 66.90 -43.53 0.30
CA VAL A 259 67.54 -44.81 -0.09
C VAL A 259 69.06 -44.66 -0.21
N LYS A 260 69.55 -43.52 -0.72
CA LYS A 260 70.99 -43.23 -0.84
C LYS A 260 71.66 -42.96 0.51
N THR A 261 70.92 -42.42 1.48
CA THR A 261 71.46 -42.06 2.81
C THR A 261 71.71 -43.29 3.68
N LYS A 262 70.83 -44.31 3.63
CA LYS A 262 71.00 -45.59 4.35
C LYS A 262 72.27 -46.37 3.97
N ARG A 263 72.95 -46.02 2.86
CA ARG A 263 74.21 -46.65 2.42
C ARG A 263 75.47 -45.91 2.90
N LYS A 264 75.35 -44.75 3.55
CA LYS A 264 76.44 -43.80 3.81
C LYS A 264 76.63 -43.43 5.30
N GLU A 265 76.11 -44.24 6.22
CA GLU A 265 76.04 -44.01 7.69
C GLU A 265 77.40 -43.82 8.44
N GLN A 266 78.53 -43.62 7.75
CA GLN A 266 79.86 -43.46 8.37
C GLN A 266 80.44 -42.04 8.33
N LEU A 267 79.65 -40.97 8.16
CA LEU A 267 80.15 -39.59 8.13
C LEU A 267 79.54 -38.68 9.20
N ASP A 268 80.32 -37.68 9.61
CA ASP A 268 80.15 -36.75 10.75
C ASP A 268 78.70 -36.37 11.12
N LEU A 269 78.41 -36.45 12.42
CA LEU A 269 77.07 -36.35 13.02
C LEU A 269 76.33 -35.03 12.69
N SER A 270 77.02 -33.90 12.52
CA SER A 270 76.38 -32.59 12.32
C SER A 270 75.77 -32.42 10.93
N VAL A 271 76.50 -32.79 9.87
CA VAL A 271 76.01 -32.70 8.48
C VAL A 271 74.92 -33.73 8.24
N ALA A 272 75.08 -34.94 8.81
CA ALA A 272 74.05 -35.98 8.77
C ALA A 272 72.75 -35.54 9.45
N GLN A 273 72.84 -34.80 10.57
CA GLN A 273 71.67 -34.26 11.27
C GLN A 273 70.96 -33.17 10.47
N CYS A 274 71.70 -32.20 9.89
CA CYS A 274 71.12 -31.20 8.98
C CYS A 274 70.41 -31.84 7.79
N TRP A 275 71.02 -32.87 7.20
CA TRP A 275 70.45 -33.64 6.09
C TRP A 275 69.17 -34.37 6.49
N SER A 276 69.14 -34.99 7.68
CA SER A 276 67.95 -35.67 8.21
C SER A 276 66.78 -34.71 8.45
N VAL A 277 67.07 -33.51 8.98
CA VAL A 277 66.05 -32.47 9.17
C VAL A 277 65.49 -32.04 7.81
N LEU A 278 66.33 -31.79 6.81
CA LEU A 278 65.89 -31.38 5.47
C LEU A 278 64.98 -32.45 4.82
N LEU A 279 65.38 -33.72 4.87
CA LEU A 279 64.56 -34.83 4.35
C LEU A 279 63.21 -34.96 5.07
N THR A 280 63.19 -34.72 6.38
CA THR A 280 61.96 -34.75 7.18
C THR A 280 61.05 -33.59 6.80
N GLN A 281 61.59 -32.40 6.60
CA GLN A 281 60.85 -31.23 6.13
C GLN A 281 60.25 -31.45 4.74
N THR A 282 61.02 -31.97 3.77
CA THR A 282 60.51 -32.27 2.42
C THR A 282 59.35 -33.28 2.44
N ARG A 283 59.41 -34.29 3.31
CA ARG A 283 58.29 -35.24 3.51
C ARG A 283 57.08 -34.56 4.13
N GLN A 284 57.29 -33.66 5.08
CA GLN A 284 56.21 -32.93 5.70
C GLN A 284 55.50 -32.03 4.68
N GLU A 285 56.26 -31.26 3.88
CA GLU A 285 55.72 -30.45 2.79
C GLU A 285 54.92 -31.31 1.80
N SER A 286 55.42 -32.49 1.42
CA SER A 286 54.67 -33.42 0.57
C SER A 286 53.30 -33.79 1.16
N ARG A 287 53.24 -34.13 2.46
CA ARG A 287 51.98 -34.46 3.16
C ARG A 287 51.03 -33.25 3.24
N ASP A 288 51.58 -32.06 3.50
CA ASP A 288 50.79 -30.84 3.60
C ASP A 288 50.16 -30.49 2.24
N HIS A 289 50.93 -30.57 1.15
CA HIS A 289 50.43 -30.37 -0.22
C HIS A 289 49.42 -31.44 -0.64
N SER A 290 49.61 -32.70 -0.23
CA SER A 290 48.63 -33.77 -0.46
C SER A 290 47.31 -33.49 0.27
N SER A 291 47.39 -33.02 1.51
CA SER A 291 46.21 -32.66 2.31
C SER A 291 45.48 -31.45 1.72
N LEU A 292 46.23 -30.44 1.25
CA LEU A 292 45.67 -29.27 0.58
C LEU A 292 44.97 -29.65 -0.73
N SER A 293 45.57 -30.55 -1.52
CA SER A 293 44.93 -31.11 -2.72
C SER A 293 43.58 -31.75 -2.41
N GLU A 294 43.52 -32.61 -1.39
CA GLU A 294 42.28 -33.28 -1.01
C GLU A 294 41.20 -32.29 -0.56
N LEU A 295 41.59 -31.29 0.25
CA LEU A 295 40.69 -30.22 0.68
C LEU A 295 40.13 -29.44 -0.52
N CYS A 296 40.97 -29.09 -1.48
CA CYS A 296 40.58 -28.35 -2.69
C CYS A 296 39.66 -29.16 -3.61
N CYS A 297 40.04 -30.39 -3.97
CA CYS A 297 39.30 -31.21 -4.93
C CYS A 297 37.99 -31.80 -4.38
N ASN A 298 37.95 -32.11 -3.08
CA ASN A 298 36.83 -32.82 -2.49
C ASN A 298 36.00 -31.90 -1.61
N THR A 299 36.55 -31.48 -0.47
CA THR A 299 35.77 -30.79 0.57
C THR A 299 35.22 -29.46 0.08
N LEU A 300 36.07 -28.61 -0.51
CA LEU A 300 35.65 -27.28 -0.97
C LEU A 300 34.75 -27.37 -2.21
N THR A 301 35.10 -28.21 -3.18
CA THR A 301 34.27 -28.45 -4.37
C THR A 301 32.87 -28.98 -4.00
N GLN A 302 32.77 -29.95 -3.07
CA GLN A 302 31.47 -30.45 -2.61
C GLN A 302 30.63 -29.36 -1.92
N ARG A 303 31.26 -28.51 -1.09
CA ARG A 303 30.57 -27.37 -0.48
C ARG A 303 30.06 -26.38 -1.53
N LEU A 304 30.83 -26.11 -2.58
CA LEU A 304 30.39 -25.25 -3.68
C LEU A 304 29.23 -25.87 -4.46
N SER A 305 29.23 -27.19 -4.70
CA SER A 305 28.09 -27.88 -5.31
C SER A 305 26.81 -27.68 -4.49
N HIS A 306 26.88 -27.85 -3.17
CA HIS A 306 25.73 -27.57 -2.31
C HIS A 306 25.32 -26.09 -2.33
N CYS A 307 26.27 -25.15 -2.35
CA CYS A 307 25.96 -23.73 -2.49
C CYS A 307 25.25 -23.42 -3.82
N ILE A 308 25.61 -24.08 -4.93
CA ILE A 308 24.93 -23.93 -6.22
C ILE A 308 23.48 -24.44 -6.13
N GLU A 309 23.28 -25.62 -5.55
CA GLU A 309 21.94 -26.20 -5.34
C GLU A 309 21.05 -25.30 -4.48
N ASP A 310 21.60 -24.79 -3.37
CA ASP A 310 20.90 -23.87 -2.47
C ASP A 310 20.56 -22.55 -3.16
N THR A 311 21.46 -22.02 -3.99
CA THR A 311 21.25 -20.78 -4.76
C THR A 311 20.09 -20.95 -5.74
N HIS A 312 20.03 -22.07 -6.48
CA HIS A 312 18.91 -22.37 -7.36
C HIS A 312 17.60 -22.57 -6.60
N ARG A 313 17.62 -23.28 -5.46
CA ARG A 313 16.43 -23.51 -4.64
C ARG A 313 15.87 -22.18 -4.10
N LEU A 314 16.74 -21.29 -3.61
CA LEU A 314 16.36 -19.99 -3.10
C LEU A 314 15.81 -19.09 -4.22
N ALA A 315 16.46 -19.05 -5.38
CA ALA A 315 15.97 -18.27 -6.52
C ALA A 315 14.60 -18.75 -7.00
N LYS A 316 14.37 -20.07 -7.04
CA LYS A 316 13.05 -20.65 -7.34
C LYS A 316 11.99 -20.16 -6.36
N ARG A 317 12.26 -20.20 -5.05
CA ARG A 317 11.34 -19.69 -4.02
C ARG A 317 11.08 -18.20 -4.16
N SER A 318 12.12 -17.40 -4.42
CA SER A 318 11.97 -15.95 -4.63
C SER A 318 11.09 -15.64 -5.85
N LYS A 319 11.23 -16.43 -6.92
CA LYS A 319 10.41 -16.30 -8.14
C LYS A 319 8.95 -16.68 -7.90
N GLU A 320 8.70 -17.77 -7.17
CA GLU A 320 7.34 -18.19 -6.76
C GLU A 320 6.63 -17.07 -5.97
N VAL A 321 7.30 -16.48 -4.98
CA VAL A 321 6.74 -15.37 -4.18
C VAL A 321 6.51 -14.12 -5.04
N GLY A 322 7.45 -13.78 -5.93
CA GLY A 322 7.30 -12.64 -6.83
C GLY A 322 6.13 -12.79 -7.80
N LEU A 323 5.93 -13.99 -8.35
CA LEU A 323 4.78 -14.29 -9.22
C LEU A 323 3.46 -14.25 -8.44
N GLN A 324 3.42 -14.78 -7.23
CA GLN A 324 2.25 -14.71 -6.37
C GLN A 324 1.85 -13.24 -6.09
N MET A 325 2.82 -12.38 -5.79
CA MET A 325 2.57 -10.96 -5.57
C MET A 325 2.05 -10.25 -6.82
N GLN A 326 2.56 -10.61 -8.01
CA GLN A 326 2.04 -10.08 -9.27
C GLN A 326 0.59 -10.52 -9.55
N ASP A 327 0.23 -11.76 -9.25
CA ASP A 327 -1.13 -12.28 -9.42
C ASP A 327 -2.12 -11.60 -8.48
N GLU A 328 -1.76 -11.41 -7.21
CA GLU A 328 -2.59 -10.67 -6.24
C GLU A 328 -2.76 -9.19 -6.64
N LEU A 329 -1.70 -8.54 -7.13
CA LEU A 329 -1.80 -7.18 -7.66
C LEU A 329 -2.70 -7.10 -8.89
N LEU A 330 -2.64 -8.09 -9.78
CA LEU A 330 -3.51 -8.15 -10.95
C LEU A 330 -4.98 -8.28 -10.54
N LYS A 331 -5.29 -9.17 -9.58
CA LYS A 331 -6.66 -9.33 -9.03
C LYS A 331 -7.20 -8.02 -8.48
N VAL A 332 -6.45 -7.37 -7.58
CA VAL A 332 -6.85 -6.08 -6.99
C VAL A 332 -7.03 -5.01 -8.08
N THR A 333 -6.15 -4.96 -9.07
CA THR A 333 -6.28 -4.02 -10.20
C THR A 333 -7.55 -4.28 -11.01
N THR A 334 -7.86 -5.55 -11.31
CA THR A 334 -9.07 -5.90 -12.08
C THR A 334 -10.36 -5.65 -11.29
N GLU A 335 -10.36 -5.86 -9.97
CA GLU A 335 -11.49 -5.55 -9.09
C GLU A 335 -11.73 -4.04 -8.99
N LEU A 336 -10.67 -3.24 -8.86
CA LEU A 336 -10.74 -1.78 -8.94
C LEU A 336 -11.28 -1.32 -10.29
N GLN A 337 -10.72 -1.86 -11.38
CA GLN A 337 -11.12 -1.45 -12.73
C GLN A 337 -12.57 -1.80 -13.05
N THR A 338 -13.04 -2.98 -12.66
CA THR A 338 -14.45 -3.37 -12.82
C THR A 338 -15.37 -2.51 -11.95
N THR A 339 -14.99 -2.23 -10.69
CA THR A 339 -15.77 -1.35 -9.80
C THR A 339 -15.89 0.07 -10.38
N LEU A 340 -14.80 0.61 -10.91
CA LEU A 340 -14.76 1.90 -11.59
C LEU A 340 -15.62 1.90 -12.87
N GLU A 341 -15.52 0.86 -13.70
CA GLU A 341 -16.35 0.71 -14.91
C GLU A 341 -17.84 0.62 -14.56
N PHE A 342 -18.22 -0.15 -13.53
CA PHE A 342 -19.60 -0.20 -13.05
C PHE A 342 -20.08 1.17 -12.55
N GLN A 343 -19.24 1.90 -11.83
CA GLN A 343 -19.59 3.22 -11.30
C GLN A 343 -19.75 4.26 -12.43
N CYS A 344 -18.88 4.22 -13.45
CA CYS A 344 -18.97 5.10 -14.63
C CYS A 344 -20.15 4.74 -15.55
N ILE A 345 -20.43 3.44 -15.78
CA ILE A 345 -21.46 3.01 -16.75
C ILE A 345 -22.87 3.02 -16.16
N LEU A 346 -23.06 2.69 -14.88
CA LEU A 346 -24.41 2.57 -14.28
C LEU A 346 -24.88 3.84 -13.57
N VAL A 347 -23.99 4.65 -13.02
CA VAL A 347 -24.39 5.81 -12.17
C VAL A 347 -24.48 7.10 -12.99
N HIS A 348 -23.58 7.30 -13.96
CA HIS A 348 -23.51 8.56 -14.72
C HIS A 348 -24.65 8.75 -15.75
N PRO A 349 -25.03 7.74 -16.56
CA PRO A 349 -26.11 7.90 -17.56
C PRO A 349 -27.52 7.86 -16.96
N VAL A 350 -27.73 7.15 -15.84
CA VAL A 350 -29.04 7.02 -15.19
C VAL A 350 -29.43 8.32 -14.47
N ALA A 351 -28.46 9.07 -13.94
CA ALA A 351 -28.69 10.36 -13.31
C ALA A 351 -29.09 11.47 -14.31
N GLN A 352 -28.73 11.35 -15.60
CA GLN A 352 -29.06 12.35 -16.62
C GLN A 352 -30.39 12.10 -17.36
N LYS A 353 -30.98 10.90 -17.29
CA LYS A 353 -32.20 10.53 -18.06
C LYS A 353 -33.49 10.38 -17.25
N ALA A 354 -33.49 10.59 -15.94
CA ALA A 354 -34.69 10.44 -15.12
C ALA A 354 -35.64 11.66 -15.19
N HIS A 355 -36.35 11.82 -16.31
CA HIS A 355 -37.60 12.60 -16.40
C HIS A 355 -38.79 11.73 -16.84
N VAL A 356 -38.74 10.43 -16.55
CA VAL A 356 -39.83 9.48 -16.87
C VAL A 356 -40.09 8.62 -15.63
N PRO A 357 -41.35 8.45 -15.18
CA PRO A 357 -41.66 7.70 -13.97
C PRO A 357 -41.33 6.21 -14.13
N PRO A 358 -40.81 5.53 -13.09
CA PRO A 358 -40.40 4.14 -13.20
C PRO A 358 -41.61 3.21 -13.08
N CYS A 359 -42.01 2.62 -14.19
CA CYS A 359 -42.53 1.25 -14.19
C CYS A 359 -41.33 0.33 -14.46
N ILE A 360 -40.98 -0.57 -13.54
CA ILE A 360 -40.42 -1.93 -13.74
C ILE A 360 -40.10 -2.51 -12.34
N PRO A 361 -40.92 -3.43 -11.81
CA PRO A 361 -40.69 -4.12 -10.53
C PRO A 361 -39.85 -5.42 -10.62
N GLU A 362 -38.85 -5.55 -11.52
CA GLU A 362 -38.22 -6.87 -11.74
C GLU A 362 -36.69 -6.96 -11.55
N LEU A 363 -35.94 -5.86 -11.42
CA LEU A 363 -34.47 -5.95 -11.34
C LEU A 363 -33.91 -6.24 -9.93
N ILE A 364 -34.71 -6.03 -8.87
CA ILE A 364 -34.28 -6.30 -7.48
C ILE A 364 -34.31 -7.81 -7.15
N SER A 365 -35.04 -8.61 -7.94
CA SER A 365 -35.18 -10.07 -7.71
C SER A 365 -33.92 -10.88 -8.09
N SER A 366 -33.00 -10.32 -8.89
CA SER A 366 -31.80 -11.03 -9.33
C SER A 366 -30.63 -10.91 -8.34
N CYS A 367 -30.43 -9.74 -7.71
CA CYS A 367 -29.35 -9.55 -6.73
C CYS A 367 -29.65 -10.20 -5.36
N ALA A 368 -30.92 -10.34 -4.96
CA ALA A 368 -31.28 -10.99 -3.71
C ALA A 368 -31.05 -12.51 -3.73
N ARG A 369 -31.13 -13.15 -4.91
CA ARG A 369 -30.95 -14.60 -5.06
C ARG A 369 -29.52 -15.08 -4.87
N VAL A 370 -28.52 -14.23 -5.13
CA VAL A 370 -27.10 -14.58 -4.94
C VAL A 370 -26.67 -14.46 -3.47
N ARG A 371 -27.36 -13.64 -2.66
CA ARG A 371 -27.04 -13.44 -1.22
C ARG A 371 -27.74 -14.43 -0.28
N ALA A 372 -28.91 -14.96 -0.64
CA ALA A 372 -29.66 -15.88 0.24
C ALA A 372 -29.14 -17.33 0.24
N ALA A 373 -28.28 -17.73 -0.72
CA ALA A 373 -27.78 -19.10 -0.83
C ALA A 373 -26.59 -19.44 0.10
N ARG A 374 -26.19 -18.55 1.02
CA ARG A 374 -25.02 -18.76 1.91
C ARG A 374 -25.34 -18.89 3.40
N SER A 375 -26.61 -18.91 3.79
CA SER A 375 -26.97 -19.01 5.21
C SER A 375 -28.24 -19.83 5.44
N SER A 376 -28.11 -21.16 5.53
CA SER A 376 -28.88 -22.06 6.44
C SER A 376 -28.73 -23.56 6.06
N PRO A 377 -28.93 -24.51 7.00
CA PRO A 377 -28.40 -25.88 6.93
C PRO A 377 -29.28 -26.90 6.19
N LEU A 378 -28.62 -27.98 5.77
CA LEU A 378 -29.12 -29.13 5.02
C LEU A 378 -30.23 -29.93 5.74
N THR A 379 -31.30 -30.26 5.00
CA THR A 379 -32.12 -31.48 5.21
C THR A 379 -32.38 -32.16 3.86
N PRO A 380 -32.51 -33.51 3.81
CA PRO A 380 -32.46 -34.28 2.57
C PRO A 380 -33.87 -34.60 2.03
N ALA A 381 -34.13 -34.35 0.74
CA ALA A 381 -34.99 -35.18 -0.11
C ALA A 381 -35.00 -34.67 -1.56
N ASP A 382 -34.75 -35.61 -2.47
CA ASP A 382 -35.21 -35.73 -3.85
C ASP A 382 -34.70 -34.78 -4.96
N SER A 383 -33.76 -35.35 -5.74
CA SER A 383 -33.71 -35.44 -7.22
C SER A 383 -34.13 -34.20 -8.04
N SER A 384 -33.36 -33.63 -8.96
CA SER A 384 -32.32 -34.19 -9.82
C SER A 384 -31.72 -33.04 -10.65
N CYS A 385 -30.40 -32.87 -10.63
CA CYS A 385 -29.65 -32.52 -11.84
C CYS A 385 -28.16 -32.75 -11.59
N VAL A 386 -27.67 -33.80 -12.23
CA VAL A 386 -26.29 -34.28 -12.23
C VAL A 386 -25.48 -33.40 -13.18
N LEU A 387 -24.35 -32.87 -12.71
CA LEU A 387 -23.08 -32.96 -13.43
C LEU A 387 -21.91 -32.57 -12.50
N CYS A 388 -21.41 -33.61 -11.83
CA CYS A 388 -20.02 -33.93 -11.51
C CYS A 388 -19.10 -32.87 -10.88
N ILE A 389 -18.85 -33.05 -9.57
CA ILE A 389 -17.55 -32.84 -8.90
C ILE A 389 -16.73 -34.15 -9.06
N PRO A 390 -15.38 -34.18 -8.91
CA PRO A 390 -14.72 -34.27 -7.58
C PRO A 390 -13.50 -33.33 -7.44
N SER A 391 -13.30 -32.61 -6.32
CA SER A 391 -12.74 -33.05 -5.02
C SER A 391 -11.24 -33.41 -5.14
N SER A 392 -10.29 -32.77 -4.44
CA SER A 392 -10.09 -32.78 -2.98
C SER A 392 -9.01 -31.73 -2.63
N ARG A 393 -9.22 -30.73 -1.75
CA ARG A 393 -9.16 -30.72 -0.27
C ARG A 393 -7.98 -31.50 0.34
N GLN A 394 -7.10 -30.77 1.02
CA GLN A 394 -6.98 -30.83 2.49
C GLN A 394 -6.18 -29.64 3.05
N THR A 395 -6.85 -28.90 3.92
CA THR A 395 -6.30 -27.94 4.87
C THR A 395 -5.59 -28.69 6.00
N ALA A 396 -4.42 -28.20 6.41
CA ALA A 396 -3.83 -28.50 7.71
C ALA A 396 -3.51 -27.17 8.41
N CYS A 397 -4.09 -27.00 9.61
CA CYS A 397 -3.77 -25.95 10.56
C CYS A 397 -2.36 -26.15 11.11
N LEU A 398 -1.58 -25.08 11.26
CA LEU A 398 -0.42 -25.05 12.17
C LEU A 398 -0.25 -23.61 12.77
N PRO A 399 0.41 -23.49 13.94
CA PRO A 399 -0.05 -22.64 15.05
C PRO A 399 0.76 -21.35 15.26
N GLN A 400 0.24 -20.48 16.14
CA GLN A 400 0.95 -19.37 16.77
C GLN A 400 2.31 -19.82 17.34
N VAL A 401 3.37 -19.09 16.99
CA VAL A 401 4.61 -19.04 17.79
C VAL A 401 5.08 -17.59 17.86
N SER A 402 4.94 -17.02 19.05
CA SER A 402 5.58 -15.80 19.53
C SER A 402 7.05 -16.04 19.84
N TRP A 403 7.95 -15.16 19.41
CA TRP A 403 9.21 -14.92 20.14
C TRP A 403 9.62 -13.45 20.09
N LEU A 404 9.58 -12.84 21.27
CA LEU A 404 10.16 -11.57 21.67
C LEU A 404 11.53 -11.86 22.32
N LYS A 405 12.52 -11.01 22.00
CA LYS A 405 13.66 -10.49 22.80
C LYS A 405 14.43 -11.36 23.82
N ALA A 406 15.75 -11.10 23.78
CA ALA A 406 16.78 -11.13 24.84
C ALA A 406 17.21 -12.55 25.28
N GLN A 407 18.49 -12.92 25.23
CA GLN A 407 19.66 -12.32 25.87
C GLN A 407 20.96 -12.67 25.13
#